data_AF-A0A946XJE6-F1
#
_entry.id   AF-A0A946XJE6-F1
#
_cell.length_a   1.000
_cell.length_b   1.000
_cell.length_c   1.000
_cell.angle_alpha   90.00
_cell.angle_beta   90.00
_cell.angle_gamma   90.00
#
_symmetry.space_group_name_H-M   'P 1'
#
loop_
_entity.id
_entity.type
_entity.pdbx_description
1 polymer ?
#
loop_
_entity_poly.entity_id
_entity_poly.type
_entity_poly.pdbx_seq_one_letter_code
_entity_poly.pdbx_strand_id
1 'polypeptide(L)'
;MPKDPEKFGSTESAKEDIDDMLVGAGRNSQRLQVLLVFFEEMIKIAKPFTNIDTGEIRAPKGQLPISQLTPTVKQGVESIDIAFVDTMSYIAWVQTFQEGYQRVKKKLEEIGGADGLGEKLI
;
A
#
# COMPACT_ATOMS: atom_id res chain seq x y z
N MET A 1 -19.25 9.74 -13.30
CA MET A 1 -20.15 9.27 -12.22
C MET A 1 -19.39 9.40 -10.91
N PRO A 2 -19.92 10.08 -9.88
CA PRO A 2 -19.27 10.09 -8.57
C PRO A 2 -19.33 8.65 -8.01
N LYS A 3 -18.17 8.09 -7.65
CA LYS A 3 -18.05 6.74 -7.11
C LYS A 3 -18.64 6.72 -5.68
N ASP A 4 -19.51 5.77 -5.39
CA ASP A 4 -20.19 5.62 -4.09
C ASP A 4 -19.20 5.49 -2.92
N PRO A 5 -19.29 6.34 -1.88
CA PRO A 5 -18.39 6.29 -0.72
C PRO A 5 -18.52 5.00 0.09
N GLU A 6 -19.64 4.28 0.01
CA GLU A 6 -19.80 2.96 0.66
C GLU A 6 -19.02 1.83 -0.03
N LYS A 7 -18.53 2.04 -1.26
CA LYS A 7 -17.61 1.11 -1.92
C LYS A 7 -16.14 1.38 -1.58
N PHE A 8 -15.82 2.57 -1.10
CA PHE A 8 -14.48 2.91 -0.65
C PHE A 8 -14.27 2.36 0.77
N GLY A 9 -13.38 1.38 0.89
CA GLY A 9 -12.97 0.82 2.19
C GLY A 9 -13.41 -0.62 2.45
N SER A 10 -14.11 -1.27 1.52
CA SER A 10 -14.24 -2.73 1.57
C SER A 10 -12.89 -3.38 1.25
N THR A 11 -12.60 -4.52 1.89
CA THR A 11 -11.36 -5.27 1.66
C THR A 11 -11.20 -5.69 0.19
N GLU A 12 -12.30 -5.86 -0.55
CA GLU A 12 -12.27 -6.21 -1.97
C GLU A 12 -11.89 -5.04 -2.87
N SER A 13 -12.46 -3.84 -2.66
CA SER A 13 -12.06 -2.64 -3.42
C SER A 13 -10.57 -2.39 -3.25
N ALA A 14 -10.08 -2.51 -2.01
CA ALA A 14 -8.67 -2.26 -1.75
C ALA A 14 -7.73 -3.29 -2.37
N LYS A 15 -8.19 -4.52 -2.63
CA LYS A 15 -7.42 -5.51 -3.39
C LYS A 15 -7.31 -5.14 -4.87
N GLU A 16 -8.41 -4.66 -5.46
CA GLU A 16 -8.42 -4.13 -6.83
C GLU A 16 -7.45 -2.94 -6.95
N ASP A 17 -7.47 -2.00 -5.99
CA ASP A 17 -6.53 -0.87 -5.98
C ASP A 17 -5.06 -1.33 -5.88
N ILE A 18 -4.77 -2.38 -5.10
CA ILE A 18 -3.43 -2.99 -5.02
C ILE A 18 -3.03 -3.65 -6.35
N ASP A 19 -3.98 -4.31 -7.02
CA ASP A 19 -3.76 -4.94 -8.33
C ASP A 19 -3.43 -3.92 -9.40
N ASP A 20 -4.21 -2.84 -9.49
CA ASP A 20 -4.00 -1.76 -10.45
C ASP A 20 -2.62 -1.12 -10.28
N MET A 21 -2.15 -0.96 -9.04
CA MET A 21 -0.79 -0.50 -8.77
C MET A 21 0.30 -1.44 -9.25
N LEU A 22 0.14 -2.75 -9.00
CA LEU A 22 1.12 -3.74 -9.44
C LEU A 22 1.18 -3.76 -10.98
N VAL A 23 0.04 -3.54 -11.65
CA VAL A 23 -0.03 -3.36 -13.09
C VAL A 23 0.66 -2.06 -13.53
N GLY A 24 0.39 -0.93 -12.87
CA GLY A 24 0.98 0.38 -13.18
C GLY A 24 2.50 0.45 -12.94
N ALA A 25 2.99 -0.25 -11.92
CA ALA A 25 4.42 -0.43 -11.67
C ALA A 25 5.06 -1.41 -12.68
N GLY A 26 4.29 -2.41 -13.15
CA GLY A 26 4.73 -3.38 -14.13
C GLY A 26 5.94 -4.19 -13.66
N ARG A 27 6.98 -4.27 -14.50
CA ARG A 27 8.27 -4.92 -14.17
C ARG A 27 9.35 -3.93 -13.73
N ASN A 28 9.01 -2.65 -13.52
CA ASN A 28 9.98 -1.64 -13.14
C ASN A 28 10.33 -1.79 -11.65
N SER A 29 11.53 -2.29 -11.36
CA SER A 29 12.01 -2.53 -9.99
C SER A 29 12.06 -1.27 -9.13
N GLN A 30 12.37 -0.10 -9.71
CA GLN A 30 12.38 1.16 -8.97
C GLN A 30 10.96 1.57 -8.55
N ARG A 31 9.98 1.44 -9.45
CA ARG A 31 8.57 1.70 -9.11
C ARG A 31 8.05 0.74 -8.05
N LEU A 32 8.40 -0.54 -8.16
CA LEU A 32 8.03 -1.54 -7.16
C LEU A 32 8.71 -1.29 -5.81
N GLN A 33 9.98 -0.83 -5.78
CA GLN A 33 10.63 -0.40 -4.55
C GLN A 33 9.93 0.79 -3.90
N VAL A 34 9.49 1.77 -4.70
CA VAL A 34 8.68 2.90 -4.20
C VAL A 34 7.38 2.40 -3.56
N LEU A 35 6.67 1.48 -4.22
CA LEU A 35 5.45 0.87 -3.66
C LEU A 35 5.74 0.10 -2.37
N LEU A 36 6.86 -0.62 -2.30
CA LEU A 36 7.23 -1.39 -1.11
C LEU A 36 7.42 -0.46 0.10
N VAL A 37 8.18 0.63 -0.08
CA VAL A 37 8.40 1.63 0.98
C VAL A 37 7.09 2.34 1.34
N PHE A 38 6.25 2.64 0.36
CA PHE A 38 4.92 3.22 0.61
C PHE A 38 4.07 2.34 1.53
N PHE A 39 3.95 1.04 1.25
CA PHE A 39 3.18 0.14 2.11
C PHE A 39 3.78 0.02 3.51
N GLU A 40 5.11 0.01 3.62
CA GLU A 40 5.79 0.00 4.92
C GLU A 40 5.44 1.26 5.75
N GLU A 41 5.47 2.44 5.12
CA GLU A 41 5.08 3.68 5.78
C GLU A 41 3.59 3.70 6.14
N MET A 42 2.71 3.23 5.26
CA MET A 42 1.27 3.12 5.57
C MET A 42 1.00 2.19 6.76
N ILE A 43 1.72 1.07 6.88
CA ILE A 43 1.63 0.20 8.07
C ILE A 43 2.08 0.95 9.34
N LYS A 44 3.18 1.71 9.28
CA LYS A 44 3.66 2.51 10.42
C LYS A 44 2.67 3.60 10.81
N ILE A 45 2.07 4.27 9.82
CA ILE A 45 1.04 5.30 10.02
C ILE A 45 -0.24 4.69 10.59
N ALA A 46 -0.64 3.51 10.14
CA ALA A 46 -1.85 2.83 10.60
C ALA A 46 -1.73 2.27 12.02
N LYS A 47 -0.55 1.77 12.40
CA LYS A 47 -0.30 1.05 13.66
C LYS A 47 -0.85 1.72 14.94
N PRO A 48 -0.72 3.05 15.16
CA PRO A 48 -1.27 3.72 16.34
C PRO A 48 -2.81 3.73 16.37
N PHE A 49 -3.44 3.55 15.22
CA PHE A 49 -4.89 3.55 15.04
C PHE A 49 -5.47 2.14 14.89
N THR A 50 -4.61 1.12 14.89
CA THR A 50 -5.02 -0.28 14.70
C THR A 50 -5.41 -0.92 16.01
N ASN A 51 -6.62 -1.49 16.06
CA ASN A 51 -6.98 -2.46 17.09
C ASN A 51 -6.28 -3.80 16.78
N ILE A 52 -5.39 -4.27 17.64
CA ILE A 52 -4.55 -5.44 17.36
C ILE A 52 -5.36 -6.74 17.26
N ASP A 53 -6.44 -6.87 18.03
CA ASP A 53 -7.24 -8.10 18.08
C ASP A 53 -8.05 -8.33 16.79
N THR A 54 -8.43 -7.23 16.13
CA THR A 54 -9.25 -7.26 14.91
C THR A 54 -8.45 -6.91 13.66
N GLY A 55 -7.41 -6.09 13.79
CA GLY A 55 -6.69 -5.44 12.69
C GLY A 55 -7.44 -4.27 12.03
N GLU A 56 -8.59 -3.88 12.58
CA GLU A 56 -9.35 -2.71 12.16
C GLU A 56 -8.57 -1.42 12.51
N ILE A 57 -8.58 -0.45 11.61
CA ILE A 57 -8.00 0.88 11.73
C ILE A 57 -9.10 1.87 12.07
N ARG A 58 -8.93 2.60 13.18
CA ARG A 58 -9.82 3.67 13.63
C ARG A 58 -9.09 5.01 13.60
N ALA A 59 -8.89 5.54 12.39
CA ALA A 59 -8.14 6.76 12.19
C ALA A 59 -8.96 8.04 12.50
N PRO A 60 -8.32 9.16 12.86
CA PRO A 60 -9.00 10.42 13.11
C PRO A 60 -9.80 10.87 11.87
N LYS A 61 -11.07 11.23 12.06
CA LYS A 61 -11.98 11.63 10.95
C LYS A 61 -12.17 10.57 9.86
N GLY A 62 -11.88 9.30 10.15
CA GLY A 62 -12.03 8.20 9.20
C GLY A 62 -10.95 8.13 8.11
N GLN A 63 -9.87 8.90 8.24
CA GLN A 63 -8.77 8.92 7.28
C GLN A 63 -7.44 8.78 7.99
N LEU A 64 -6.56 7.95 7.43
CA LEU A 64 -5.18 7.88 7.91
C LEU A 64 -4.45 9.20 7.65
N PRO A 65 -3.59 9.66 8.58
CA PRO A 65 -2.86 10.91 8.42
C PRO A 65 -1.70 10.74 7.43
N ILE A 66 -2.03 10.62 6.14
CA ILE A 66 -1.06 10.44 5.03
C ILE A 66 -0.09 11.61 4.86
N SER A 67 -0.31 12.73 5.55
CA SER A 67 0.68 13.81 5.66
C SER A 67 1.97 13.36 6.35
N GLN A 68 1.97 12.21 7.04
CA GLN A 68 3.15 11.60 7.64
C GLN A 68 3.97 10.77 6.65
N LEU A 69 3.47 10.54 5.42
CA LEU A 69 4.26 9.90 4.37
C LEU A 69 5.45 10.77 4.00
N THR A 70 6.59 10.13 3.76
CA THR A 70 7.77 10.79 3.23
C THR A 70 7.42 11.47 1.89
N PRO A 71 7.71 12.77 1.69
CA PRO A 71 7.30 13.49 0.49
C PRO A 71 7.76 12.83 -0.81
N THR A 72 8.99 12.29 -0.83
CA THR A 72 9.54 11.58 -2.00
C THR A 72 8.79 10.27 -2.30
N VAL A 73 8.34 9.55 -1.26
CA VAL A 73 7.53 8.33 -1.43
C VAL A 73 6.17 8.70 -2.00
N LYS A 74 5.53 9.72 -1.44
CA LYS A 74 4.24 10.23 -1.94
C LYS A 74 4.32 10.63 -3.42
N GLN A 75 5.30 11.45 -3.81
CA GLN A 75 5.52 11.84 -5.21
C GLN A 75 5.81 10.64 -6.11
N GLY A 76 6.59 9.67 -5.61
CA GLY A 76 6.89 8.44 -6.34
C GLY A 76 5.63 7.62 -6.63
N VAL A 77 4.75 7.46 -5.65
CA VAL A 77 3.47 6.74 -5.81
C VAL A 77 2.53 7.51 -6.73
N GLU A 78 2.42 8.84 -6.57
CA GLU A 78 1.61 9.68 -7.47
C GLU A 78 2.06 9.58 -8.94
N SER A 79 3.35 9.35 -9.20
CA SER A 79 3.86 9.11 -10.56
C SER A 79 3.46 7.74 -11.15
N ILE A 80 2.99 6.83 -10.31
CA ILE A 80 2.46 5.51 -10.70
C ILE A 80 0.93 5.62 -10.82
N ASP A 81 0.28 6.12 -9.77
CA ASP A 81 -1.15 6.39 -9.70
C ASP A 81 -1.44 7.52 -8.68
N ILE A 82 -1.99 8.63 -9.18
CA ILE A 82 -2.30 9.83 -8.39
C ILE A 82 -3.46 9.59 -7.41
N ALA A 83 -4.50 8.86 -7.84
CA ALA A 83 -5.70 8.69 -7.02
C ALA A 83 -5.47 7.70 -5.87
N PHE A 84 -4.42 6.90 -6.00
CA PHE A 84 -4.16 5.77 -5.13
C PHE A 84 -3.81 6.16 -3.70
N VAL A 85 -2.95 7.17 -3.49
CA VAL A 85 -2.55 7.62 -2.13
C VAL A 85 -3.79 8.04 -1.32
N ASP A 86 -4.70 8.74 -1.99
CA ASP A 86 -5.94 9.18 -1.37
C ASP A 86 -6.85 7.98 -1.08
N THR A 87 -7.05 7.06 -2.02
CA THR A 87 -7.84 5.84 -1.80
C THR A 87 -7.31 5.01 -0.62
N MET A 88 -6.00 4.80 -0.55
CA MET A 88 -5.39 4.03 0.54
C MET A 88 -5.54 4.68 1.90
N SER A 89 -5.75 6.00 1.98
CA SER A 89 -6.00 6.70 3.23
C SER A 89 -7.34 6.32 3.89
N TYR A 90 -8.29 5.80 3.11
CA TYR A 90 -9.63 5.38 3.55
C TYR A 90 -9.72 3.90 3.92
N ILE A 91 -8.62 3.13 3.78
CA ILE A 91 -8.63 1.71 4.11
C ILE A 91 -8.74 1.53 5.62
N ALA A 92 -9.72 0.72 6.01
CA ALA A 92 -10.03 0.43 7.40
C ALA A 92 -9.31 -0.80 7.97
N TRP A 93 -8.48 -1.52 7.19
CA TRP A 93 -7.86 -2.78 7.63
C TRP A 93 -6.35 -2.74 7.41
N VAL A 94 -5.57 -2.96 8.48
CA VAL A 94 -4.10 -2.99 8.40
C VAL A 94 -3.61 -4.16 7.56
N GLN A 95 -4.37 -5.26 7.54
CA GLN A 95 -4.05 -6.46 6.77
C GLN A 95 -3.98 -6.16 5.27
N THR A 96 -4.73 -5.17 4.78
CA THR A 96 -4.69 -4.77 3.38
C THR A 96 -3.34 -4.12 3.01
N PHE A 97 -2.77 -3.29 3.88
CA PHE A 97 -1.42 -2.76 3.65
C PHE A 97 -0.36 -3.83 3.76
N GLN A 98 -0.52 -4.76 4.70
CA GLN A 98 0.37 -5.93 4.82
C GLN A 98 0.31 -6.80 3.57
N GLU A 99 -0.88 -7.05 3.03
CA GLU A 99 -1.08 -7.77 1.78
C GLU A 99 -0.38 -7.06 0.62
N GLY A 100 -0.61 -5.76 0.45
CA GLY A 100 0.07 -4.96 -0.58
C GLY A 100 1.59 -5.03 -0.48
N TYR A 101 2.15 -4.90 0.74
CA TYR A 101 3.57 -5.08 0.99
C TYR A 101 4.08 -6.45 0.54
N GLN A 102 3.39 -7.54 0.94
CA GLN A 102 3.80 -8.90 0.56
C GLN A 102 3.71 -9.14 -0.95
N ARG A 103 2.68 -8.60 -1.61
CA ARG A 103 2.51 -8.74 -3.07
C ARG A 103 3.59 -7.99 -3.85
N VAL A 104 3.91 -6.76 -3.44
CA VAL A 104 5.01 -5.99 -4.04
C VAL A 104 6.35 -6.68 -3.80
N LYS A 105 6.59 -7.15 -2.57
CA LYS A 105 7.81 -7.90 -2.23
C LYS A 105 7.96 -9.14 -3.10
N LYS A 106 6.90 -9.95 -3.21
CA LYS A 106 6.88 -11.12 -4.09
C LYS A 106 7.14 -10.75 -5.55
N LYS A 107 6.56 -9.65 -6.05
CA LYS A 107 6.80 -9.18 -7.42
C LYS A 107 8.26 -8.77 -7.64
N LEU A 108 8.85 -8.09 -6.66
CA LEU A 108 10.29 -7.76 -6.66
C LEU A 108 11.15 -9.01 -6.63
N GLU A 109 10.79 -10.02 -5.85
CA GLU A 109 11.47 -11.33 -5.82
C GLU A 109 11.30 -12.09 -7.14
N GLU A 110 10.16 -11.99 -7.83
CA GLU A 110 9.96 -12.60 -9.16
C GLU A 110 10.79 -11.90 -10.25
N ILE A 111 11.06 -10.61 -10.09
CA ILE A 111 11.85 -9.82 -11.06
C ILE A 111 13.34 -9.88 -10.74
N GLY A 112 13.71 -9.85 -9.46
CA GLY A 112 15.07 -10.00 -8.94
C GLY A 112 15.52 -11.45 -8.87
N GLY A 113 14.59 -12.41 -8.84
CA GLY A 113 14.79 -13.85 -8.85
C GLY A 113 15.03 -14.41 -10.24
N ALA A 114 16.05 -13.86 -10.89
CA ALA A 114 17.08 -14.68 -11.51
C ALA A 114 18.48 -14.45 -10.88
N ASP A 115 18.68 -13.45 -9.98
CA ASP A 115 20.01 -13.22 -9.38
C ASP A 115 20.14 -12.27 -8.15
N GLY A 116 19.10 -11.90 -7.41
CA GLY A 116 19.37 -11.09 -6.20
C GLY A 116 18.16 -10.64 -5.41
N LEU A 117 18.01 -11.23 -4.23
CA LEU A 117 17.38 -10.72 -2.99
C LEU A 117 17.05 -11.86 -2.01
N GLY A 118 17.47 -13.09 -2.30
CA GLY A 118 17.41 -14.20 -1.36
C GLY A 118 18.74 -14.41 -0.67
N GLU A 119 19.08 -13.60 0.34
CA GLU A 119 19.84 -14.11 1.49
C GLU A 119 19.79 -13.16 2.68
N LYS A 120 19.48 -13.76 3.84
CA LYS A 120 19.47 -13.25 5.22
C LYS A 120 18.17 -12.62 5.73
N LEU A 121 17.29 -13.49 6.22
CA LEU A 121 16.65 -13.32 7.52
C LEU A 121 16.49 -14.72 8.18
N ILE A 122 17.55 -15.18 8.85
CA ILE A 122 17.49 -16.05 10.04
C ILE A 122 18.34 -15.36 11.11
#